data_AF-A0A3M6R500-F1
#
_entry.id   AF-A0A3M6R500-F1
#
_cell.length_a   1.000
_cell.length_b   1.000
_cell.length_c   1.000
_cell.angle_alpha   90.00
_cell.angle_beta   90.00
_cell.angle_gamma   90.00
#
_symmetry.space_group_name_H-M   'P 1'
#
loop_
_entity.id
_entity.type
_entity.pdbx_description
1 polymer ?
#
loop_
_entity_poly.entity_id
_entity_poly.type
_entity_poly.pdbx_seq_one_letter_code
_entity_poly.pdbx_strand_id
1 'polypeptide(L)'
;MHHPPATHKPWPQALLCASLASCALFTAPASAHFKCVNAAGKTMYQDTPCPAGTQPVSRASKAPPPPEPAQAPPAPKKPQPMRSGPGANDASADTAILPLVTQQALFDTCSSAQPDRYLEVHKRWRTQHQAALEQYEKSDRYQSLRRKAGQQAQEQWSLAGAEAKAQYCKGQALQMLEQGLK
;
A
#
# COMPACT_ATOMS: atom_id res chain seq x y z
N MET A 1 -21.40 23.08 55.61
CA MET A 1 -22.23 21.86 55.42
C MET A 1 -23.59 22.28 54.89
N HIS A 2 -24.22 21.42 54.07
CA HIS A 2 -25.61 21.45 53.56
C HIS A 2 -25.83 21.99 52.13
N HIS A 3 -26.07 21.04 51.21
CA HIS A 3 -27.09 21.13 50.15
C HIS A 3 -28.48 20.80 50.77
N PRO A 4 -29.59 20.76 49.99
CA PRO A 4 -30.39 21.81 49.35
C PRO A 4 -31.84 21.81 49.93
N PRO A 5 -32.87 22.45 49.31
CA PRO A 5 -33.75 21.69 48.41
C PRO A 5 -34.40 22.49 47.24
N ALA A 6 -35.02 21.70 46.35
CA ALA A 6 -35.58 22.01 45.03
C ALA A 6 -36.93 22.74 45.00
N THR A 7 -37.31 23.31 43.84
CA THR A 7 -38.71 23.48 43.41
C THR A 7 -38.86 23.43 41.88
N HIS A 8 -39.95 22.77 41.44
CA HIS A 8 -40.35 22.42 40.06
C HIS A 8 -41.45 23.36 39.49
N LYS A 9 -41.59 23.40 38.14
CA LYS A 9 -42.81 23.53 37.26
C LYS A 9 -42.71 24.62 36.16
N PRO A 10 -43.55 24.61 35.09
CA PRO A 10 -44.17 23.50 34.34
C PRO A 10 -44.05 23.66 32.78
N TRP A 11 -44.65 22.69 32.08
CA TRP A 11 -44.80 22.37 30.65
C TRP A 11 -45.38 23.46 29.69
N PRO A 12 -45.32 23.29 28.35
CA PRO A 12 -46.23 22.36 27.65
C PRO A 12 -45.62 21.47 26.54
N GLN A 13 -46.08 20.22 26.53
CA GLN A 13 -46.21 19.39 25.34
C GLN A 13 -47.30 19.96 24.43
N ALA A 14 -46.96 20.24 23.17
CA ALA A 14 -47.80 19.99 22.01
C ALA A 14 -47.03 20.46 20.78
N LEU A 15 -46.59 19.53 19.94
CA LEU A 15 -46.70 19.57 18.47
C LEU A 15 -45.99 18.33 17.94
N LEU A 16 -46.75 17.24 17.92
CA LEU A 16 -46.51 16.07 17.10
C LEU A 16 -46.83 16.41 15.64
N CYS A 17 -46.07 15.79 14.74
CA CYS A 17 -46.35 15.57 13.31
C CYS A 17 -46.23 16.76 12.36
N ALA A 18 -45.12 16.83 11.62
CA ALA A 18 -45.11 16.62 10.16
C ALA A 18 -43.84 17.21 9.52
N SER A 19 -42.84 16.37 9.26
CA SER A 19 -41.94 16.53 8.09
C SER A 19 -40.94 15.37 8.02
N LEU A 20 -41.45 14.18 7.70
CA LEU A 20 -40.69 13.16 6.98
C LEU A 20 -40.57 13.63 5.53
N ALA A 21 -39.46 14.27 5.16
CA ALA A 21 -38.91 14.30 3.81
C ALA A 21 -37.79 15.34 3.73
N SER A 22 -36.54 14.88 3.77
CA SER A 22 -35.46 15.37 2.90
C SER A 22 -34.22 14.50 3.11
N CYS A 23 -34.31 13.25 2.68
CA CYS A 23 -33.11 12.54 2.20
C CYS A 23 -32.70 13.22 0.88
N ALA A 24 -31.75 14.13 0.92
CA ALA A 24 -30.96 14.49 -0.26
C ALA A 24 -29.55 13.97 -0.02
N LEU A 25 -29.40 12.70 -0.37
CA LEU A 25 -28.14 12.01 -0.50
C LEU A 25 -27.25 12.82 -1.45
N PHE A 26 -26.10 13.31 -0.99
CA PHE A 26 -24.95 13.46 -1.88
C PHE A 26 -24.49 12.05 -2.24
N THR A 27 -25.21 11.44 -3.20
CA THR A 27 -24.67 10.33 -3.97
C THR A 27 -23.53 10.92 -4.80
N ALA A 28 -22.30 10.71 -4.34
CA ALA A 28 -21.18 10.73 -5.26
C ALA A 28 -21.56 9.79 -6.42
N PRO A 29 -21.45 10.20 -7.70
CA PRO A 29 -21.62 9.25 -8.77
C PRO A 29 -20.57 8.16 -8.52
N ALA A 30 -21.02 6.94 -8.27
CA ALA A 30 -20.16 5.79 -8.40
C ALA A 30 -19.76 5.77 -9.87
N SER A 31 -18.59 6.35 -10.17
CA SER A 31 -18.01 6.32 -11.50
C SER A 31 -17.83 4.86 -11.86
N ALA A 32 -18.76 4.34 -12.65
CA ALA A 32 -18.65 3.01 -13.22
C ALA A 32 -17.47 3.07 -14.20
N HIS A 33 -16.26 2.79 -13.71
CA HIS A 33 -15.10 2.70 -14.57
C HIS A 33 -15.30 1.48 -15.49
N PHE A 34 -15.58 1.73 -16.76
CA PHE A 34 -15.72 0.72 -17.78
C PHE A 34 -14.34 0.21 -18.17
N LYS A 35 -14.14 -1.10 -18.03
CA LYS A 35 -12.96 -1.80 -18.55
C LYS A 35 -13.24 -2.21 -20.00
N CYS A 36 -12.58 -1.55 -20.95
CA CYS A 36 -12.74 -1.80 -22.38
C CYS A 36 -11.47 -2.45 -22.95
N VAL A 37 -11.61 -3.39 -23.88
CA VAL A 37 -10.48 -3.95 -24.64
C VAL A 37 -10.58 -3.46 -26.07
N ASN A 38 -9.51 -2.86 -26.59
CA ASN A 38 -9.46 -2.41 -27.98
C ASN A 38 -9.11 -3.55 -28.95
N ALA A 39 -9.23 -3.31 -30.26
CA ALA A 39 -8.93 -4.30 -31.29
C ALA A 39 -7.46 -4.82 -31.25
N ALA A 40 -6.56 -4.07 -30.60
CA ALA A 40 -5.16 -4.47 -30.38
C ALA A 40 -4.96 -5.27 -29.07
N GLY A 41 -6.04 -5.65 -28.37
CA GLY A 41 -6.00 -6.42 -27.12
C GLY A 41 -5.56 -5.60 -25.89
N LYS A 42 -5.39 -4.28 -26.00
CA LYS A 42 -5.04 -3.42 -24.86
C LYS A 42 -6.29 -3.08 -24.06
N THR A 43 -6.18 -3.25 -22.75
CA THR A 43 -7.22 -2.87 -21.79
C THR A 43 -7.08 -1.39 -21.45
N MET A 44 -8.19 -0.65 -21.54
CA MET A 44 -8.31 0.73 -21.10
C MET A 44 -9.44 0.84 -20.07
N TYR A 45 -9.24 1.72 -19.09
CA TYR A 45 -10.24 2.04 -18.07
C TYR A 45 -10.73 3.45 -18.32
N GLN A 46 -12.04 3.62 -18.39
CA GLN A 46 -12.64 4.89 -18.78
C GLN A 46 -14.00 5.08 -18.11
N ASP A 47 -14.31 6.33 -17.80
CA ASP A 47 -15.58 6.72 -17.16
C ASP A 47 -16.76 6.71 -18.12
N THR A 48 -16.49 6.62 -19.42
CA THR A 48 -17.49 6.58 -20.49
C THR A 48 -17.63 5.17 -21.08
N PRO A 49 -18.84 4.75 -21.47
CA PRO A 49 -19.07 3.46 -22.12
C PRO A 49 -18.12 3.18 -23.29
N CYS A 50 -17.75 1.92 -23.45
CA CYS A 50 -16.78 1.48 -24.46
C CYS A 50 -17.24 1.93 -25.88
N PRO A 51 -16.42 2.70 -26.63
CA PRO A 51 -16.76 3.15 -27.97
C PRO A 51 -16.95 1.97 -28.93
N ALA A 52 -17.75 2.17 -29.98
CA ALA A 52 -18.07 1.13 -30.97
C ALA A 52 -16.78 0.48 -31.52
N GLY A 53 -16.70 -0.84 -31.42
CA GLY A 53 -15.50 -1.63 -31.76
C GLY A 53 -14.63 -2.04 -30.56
N THR A 54 -15.02 -1.68 -29.33
CA THR A 54 -14.37 -2.15 -28.09
C THR A 54 -15.35 -2.93 -27.23
N GLN A 55 -14.94 -4.09 -26.69
CA GLN A 55 -15.82 -4.95 -25.90
C GLN A 55 -15.77 -4.57 -24.41
N PRO A 56 -16.91 -4.31 -23.75
CA PRO A 56 -16.96 -4.14 -22.31
C PRO A 56 -16.69 -5.47 -21.61
N VAL A 57 -15.75 -5.48 -20.67
CA VAL A 57 -15.45 -6.67 -19.87
C VAL A 57 -16.45 -6.79 -18.73
N SER A 58 -17.69 -7.17 -19.07
CA SER A 58 -18.68 -7.66 -18.11
C SER A 58 -18.78 -9.17 -18.26
N ARG A 59 -18.17 -9.92 -17.35
CA ARG A 59 -18.05 -11.37 -17.42
C ARG A 59 -19.40 -12.04 -17.09
N ALA A 60 -20.17 -12.38 -18.12
CA ALA A 60 -21.08 -13.53 -18.11
C ALA A 60 -21.47 -13.90 -19.55
N SER A 61 -20.73 -14.84 -20.17
CA SER A 61 -21.29 -15.77 -21.15
C SER A 61 -20.29 -16.86 -21.53
N LYS A 62 -20.74 -18.10 -21.29
CA LYS A 62 -20.39 -19.41 -21.85
C LYS A 62 -18.95 -19.69 -22.33
N ALA A 63 -18.42 -20.80 -21.83
CA ALA A 63 -17.21 -21.44 -22.33
C ALA A 63 -17.23 -21.59 -23.86
N PRO A 64 -16.18 -21.18 -24.57
CA PRO A 64 -16.00 -21.54 -25.98
C PRO A 64 -15.72 -23.05 -26.11
N PRO A 65 -16.12 -23.70 -27.23
CA PRO A 65 -15.84 -25.11 -27.47
C PRO A 65 -14.31 -25.38 -27.49
N PRO A 66 -13.88 -26.63 -27.20
CA PRO A 66 -12.47 -26.95 -27.04
C PRO A 66 -11.69 -26.66 -28.35
N PRO A 67 -10.54 -25.98 -28.28
CA PRO A 67 -9.69 -25.80 -29.44
C PRO A 67 -9.01 -27.13 -29.82
N GLU A 68 -9.04 -27.47 -31.11
CA GLU A 68 -8.13 -28.44 -31.73
C GLU A 68 -6.66 -28.07 -31.44
N PRO A 69 -5.72 -29.03 -31.43
CA PRO A 69 -4.37 -28.84 -30.95
C PRO A 69 -3.54 -27.96 -31.89
N ALA A 70 -3.67 -26.64 -31.74
CA ALA A 70 -2.74 -25.67 -32.29
C ALA A 70 -1.60 -25.44 -31.29
N GLN A 71 -0.39 -25.53 -31.83
CA GLN A 71 0.92 -25.53 -31.18
C GLN A 71 1.04 -24.58 -29.99
N ALA A 72 1.66 -25.09 -28.93
CA ALA A 72 1.86 -24.40 -27.66
C ALA A 72 2.44 -22.98 -27.88
N PRO A 73 1.84 -21.94 -27.26
CA PRO A 73 2.47 -20.61 -27.25
C PRO A 73 3.84 -20.72 -26.56
N PRO A 74 4.86 -19.96 -27.01
CA PRO A 74 6.15 -19.95 -26.33
C PRO A 74 5.91 -19.56 -24.87
N ALA A 75 6.38 -20.42 -23.96
CA ALA A 75 6.26 -20.21 -22.53
C ALA A 75 6.70 -18.77 -22.18
N PRO A 76 6.02 -18.10 -21.23
CA PRO A 76 6.47 -16.80 -20.75
C PRO A 76 7.95 -16.95 -20.36
N LYS A 77 8.82 -16.16 -20.99
CA LYS A 77 10.24 -16.09 -20.62
C LYS A 77 10.28 -15.91 -19.12
N LYS A 78 10.76 -16.93 -18.39
CA LYS A 78 11.07 -16.83 -16.97
C LYS A 78 11.89 -15.53 -16.82
N PRO A 79 11.52 -14.60 -15.92
CA PRO A 79 12.40 -13.49 -15.61
C PRO A 79 13.77 -14.09 -15.31
N GLN A 80 14.81 -13.65 -16.02
CA GLN A 80 16.16 -14.08 -15.71
C GLN A 80 16.37 -13.80 -14.22
N PRO A 81 16.82 -14.79 -13.43
CA PRO A 81 17.04 -14.58 -12.02
C PRO A 81 18.11 -13.49 -11.90
N MET A 82 17.68 -12.33 -11.42
CA MET A 82 18.56 -11.26 -11.01
C MET A 82 19.50 -11.88 -9.98
N ARG A 83 20.80 -11.95 -10.31
CA ARG A 83 21.83 -12.75 -9.64
C ARG A 83 21.76 -12.52 -8.12
N SER A 84 21.07 -13.41 -7.43
CA SER A 84 20.89 -13.45 -5.97
C SER A 84 21.61 -14.71 -5.49
N GLY A 85 22.09 -14.71 -4.25
CA GLY A 85 22.80 -15.88 -3.74
C GLY A 85 21.90 -17.12 -3.65
N PRO A 86 22.48 -18.32 -3.57
CA PRO A 86 21.74 -19.55 -3.34
C PRO A 86 20.78 -19.42 -2.14
N GLY A 87 19.54 -19.88 -2.30
CA GLY A 87 18.50 -19.83 -1.25
C GLY A 87 17.95 -18.43 -0.93
N ALA A 88 18.35 -17.36 -1.63
CA ALA A 88 17.92 -15.99 -1.33
C ALA A 88 16.41 -15.73 -1.52
N ASN A 89 15.69 -16.66 -2.14
CA ASN A 89 14.23 -16.60 -2.31
C ASN A 89 13.46 -17.50 -1.34
N ASP A 90 14.15 -18.34 -0.58
CA ASP A 90 13.53 -19.30 0.33
C ASP A 90 13.03 -18.58 1.59
N ALA A 91 11.97 -19.11 2.21
CA ALA A 91 11.43 -18.53 3.45
C ALA A 91 12.44 -18.56 4.61
N SER A 92 13.40 -19.49 4.59
CA SER A 92 14.51 -19.53 5.57
C SER A 92 15.42 -18.31 5.49
N ALA A 93 15.45 -17.59 4.36
CA ALA A 93 16.22 -16.36 4.21
C ALA A 93 15.57 -15.18 4.94
N ASP A 94 14.32 -15.29 5.40
CA ASP A 94 13.60 -14.20 6.08
C ASP A 94 14.34 -13.71 7.33
N THR A 95 14.98 -14.61 8.08
CA THR A 95 15.76 -14.26 9.28
C THR A 95 16.89 -13.28 8.95
N ALA A 96 17.48 -13.39 7.76
CA ALA A 96 18.53 -12.48 7.30
C ALA A 96 17.95 -11.24 6.57
N ILE A 97 16.84 -11.40 5.85
CA ILE A 97 16.22 -10.33 5.04
C ILE A 97 15.45 -9.32 5.89
N LEU A 98 14.69 -9.78 6.90
CA LEU A 98 13.79 -8.92 7.66
C LEU A 98 14.50 -7.76 8.38
N PRO A 99 15.66 -7.95 9.03
CA PRO A 99 16.40 -6.83 9.63
C PRO A 99 16.83 -5.79 8.57
N LEU A 100 17.31 -6.25 7.41
CA LEU A 100 17.76 -5.39 6.32
C LEU A 100 16.60 -4.55 5.76
N VAL A 101 15.46 -5.20 5.51
CA VAL A 101 14.27 -4.53 4.97
C VAL A 101 13.69 -3.54 5.99
N THR A 102 13.70 -3.87 7.27
CA THR A 102 13.18 -3.00 8.32
C THR A 102 13.99 -1.71 8.41
N GLN A 103 15.33 -1.81 8.40
CA GLN A 103 16.20 -0.64 8.41
C GLN A 103 16.10 0.15 7.09
N GLN A 104 16.06 -0.53 5.94
CA GLN A 104 15.83 0.12 4.64
C GLN A 104 14.50 0.88 4.59
N ALA A 105 13.42 0.35 5.18
CA ALA A 105 12.13 1.01 5.25
C ALA A 105 12.17 2.30 6.08
N LEU A 106 12.98 2.36 7.14
CA LEU A 106 13.21 3.60 7.91
C LEU A 106 13.90 4.67 7.06
N PHE A 107 14.93 4.29 6.29
CA PHE A 107 15.57 5.21 5.34
C PHE A 107 14.58 5.71 4.28
N ASP A 108 13.81 4.81 3.67
CA ASP A 108 12.80 5.14 2.66
C ASP A 108 11.73 6.09 3.24
N THR A 109 11.35 5.90 4.51
CA THR A 109 10.30 6.69 5.19
C THR A 109 10.79 8.08 5.62
N CYS A 110 12.01 8.17 6.15
CA CYS A 110 12.48 9.33 6.91
C CYS A 110 13.60 10.14 6.25
N SER A 111 14.15 9.69 5.12
CA SER A 111 15.26 10.36 4.43
C SER A 111 15.02 11.85 4.15
N SER A 112 13.77 12.28 3.92
CA SER A 112 13.44 13.69 3.68
C SER A 112 13.50 14.59 4.92
N ALA A 113 13.50 14.04 6.13
CA ALA A 113 13.45 14.83 7.36
C ALA A 113 14.78 15.52 7.69
N GLN A 114 15.91 14.84 7.45
CA GLN A 114 17.29 15.33 7.62
C GLN A 114 18.19 14.66 6.55
N PRO A 115 18.11 15.10 5.28
CA PRO A 115 18.64 14.37 4.13
C PRO A 115 20.14 14.05 4.23
N ASP A 116 20.96 15.01 4.66
CA ASP A 116 22.41 14.81 4.76
C ASP A 116 22.78 13.77 5.81
N ARG A 117 22.15 13.82 6.99
CA ARG A 117 22.40 12.84 8.07
C ARG A 117 21.91 11.45 7.70
N TYR A 118 20.71 11.34 7.13
CA TYR A 118 20.19 10.05 6.68
C TYR A 118 21.02 9.45 5.55
N LEU A 119 21.53 10.27 4.63
CA LEU A 119 22.42 9.81 3.56
C LEU A 119 23.73 9.27 4.12
N GLU A 120 24.35 9.95 5.08
CA GLU A 120 25.59 9.48 5.72
C GLU A 120 25.38 8.15 6.44
N VAL A 121 24.34 8.07 7.26
CA VAL A 121 23.97 6.86 8.02
C VAL A 121 23.63 5.72 7.05
N HIS A 122 22.93 5.99 5.95
CA HIS A 122 22.59 4.98 4.93
C HIS A 122 23.82 4.42 4.23
N LYS A 123 24.78 5.27 3.86
CA LYS A 123 26.05 4.83 3.23
C LYS A 123 26.83 3.89 4.15
N ARG A 124 26.95 4.26 5.43
CA ARG A 124 27.61 3.41 6.44
C ARG A 124 26.87 2.08 6.62
N TRP A 125 25.55 2.14 6.74
CA TRP A 125 24.70 0.95 6.85
C TRP A 125 24.90 -0.01 5.68
N ARG A 126 24.85 0.50 4.44
CA ARG A 126 25.06 -0.32 3.24
C ARG A 126 26.45 -0.94 3.19
N THR A 127 27.47 -0.21 3.66
CA THR A 127 28.84 -0.72 3.73
C THR A 127 28.96 -1.88 4.72
N GLN A 128 28.40 -1.73 5.93
CA GLN A 128 28.40 -2.78 6.95
C GLN A 128 27.63 -4.03 6.51
N HIS A 129 26.55 -3.86 5.73
CA HIS A 129 25.69 -4.94 5.27
C HIS A 129 25.98 -5.37 3.83
N GLN A 130 27.12 -4.98 3.25
CA GLN A 130 27.40 -5.16 1.82
C GLN A 130 27.22 -6.61 1.37
N ALA A 131 27.82 -7.58 2.07
CA ALA A 131 27.75 -8.99 1.70
C ALA A 131 26.30 -9.52 1.70
N ALA A 132 25.52 -9.16 2.72
CA ALA A 132 24.12 -9.56 2.80
C ALA A 132 23.27 -8.89 1.71
N LEU A 133 23.52 -7.61 1.41
CA LEU A 133 22.84 -6.89 0.34
C LEU A 133 23.17 -7.48 -1.04
N GLU A 134 24.44 -7.82 -1.30
CA GLU A 134 24.84 -8.50 -2.53
C GLU A 134 24.13 -9.86 -2.70
N GLN A 135 23.90 -10.57 -1.59
CA GLN A 135 23.22 -11.85 -1.59
C GLN A 135 21.71 -11.75 -1.80
N TYR A 136 21.05 -10.81 -1.11
CA TYR A 136 19.59 -10.81 -0.99
C TYR A 136 18.89 -9.67 -1.71
N GLU A 137 19.49 -8.50 -1.90
CA GLU A 137 18.77 -7.29 -2.35
C GLU A 137 18.08 -7.50 -3.70
N LYS A 138 18.67 -8.31 -4.58
CA LYS A 138 18.15 -8.61 -5.91
C LYS A 138 17.12 -9.73 -5.93
N SER A 139 16.84 -10.37 -4.80
CA SER A 139 15.92 -11.50 -4.72
C SER A 139 14.47 -11.03 -4.71
N ASP A 140 13.57 -11.84 -5.28
CA ASP A 140 12.14 -11.56 -5.27
C ASP A 140 11.59 -11.51 -3.85
N ARG A 141 12.17 -12.31 -2.94
CA ARG A 141 11.79 -12.33 -1.53
C ARG A 141 12.10 -11.01 -0.85
N TYR A 142 13.31 -10.47 -1.02
CA TYR A 142 13.70 -9.17 -0.48
C TYR A 142 12.81 -8.05 -1.04
N GLN A 143 12.60 -8.02 -2.36
CA GLN A 143 11.77 -7.00 -3.00
C GLN A 143 10.30 -7.10 -2.59
N SER A 144 9.78 -8.30 -2.37
CA SER A 144 8.44 -8.53 -1.83
C SER A 144 8.30 -7.99 -0.40
N LEU A 145 9.24 -8.35 0.48
CA LEU A 145 9.22 -7.90 1.87
C LEU A 145 9.41 -6.38 1.96
N ARG A 146 10.28 -5.77 1.15
CA ARG A 146 10.46 -4.32 1.10
C ARG A 146 9.19 -3.59 0.68
N ARG A 147 8.49 -4.08 -0.34
CA ARG A 147 7.20 -3.49 -0.77
C ARG A 147 6.16 -3.57 0.35
N LYS A 148 6.05 -4.73 1.03
CA LYS A 148 5.12 -4.88 2.17
C LYS A 148 5.46 -3.93 3.31
N ALA A 149 6.75 -3.80 3.66
CA ALA A 149 7.18 -2.87 4.69
C ALA A 149 6.86 -1.42 4.32
N GLY A 150 7.05 -1.03 3.05
CA GLY A 150 6.67 0.29 2.56
C GLY A 150 5.17 0.56 2.63
N GLN A 151 4.33 -0.42 2.25
CA GLN A 151 2.87 -0.32 2.37
C GLN A 151 2.43 -0.18 3.83
N GLN A 152 2.98 -1.00 4.73
CA GLN A 152 2.69 -0.92 6.16
C GLN A 152 3.11 0.43 6.76
N ALA A 153 4.28 0.93 6.40
CA ALA A 153 4.73 2.25 6.83
C ALA A 153 3.77 3.34 6.32
N GLN A 154 3.37 3.28 5.05
CA GLN A 154 2.42 4.25 4.48
C GLN A 154 1.07 4.23 5.22
N GLU A 155 0.52 3.04 5.47
CA GLU A 155 -0.72 2.88 6.24
C GLU A 155 -0.57 3.43 7.66
N GLN A 156 0.49 3.05 8.37
CA GLN A 156 0.78 3.53 9.73
C GLN A 156 0.85 5.05 9.80
N TRP A 157 1.57 5.70 8.87
CA TRP A 157 1.73 7.15 8.88
C TRP A 157 0.51 7.88 8.34
N SER A 158 -0.32 7.24 7.51
CA SER A 158 -1.62 7.79 7.12
C SER A 158 -2.57 7.91 8.32
N LEU A 159 -2.47 6.99 9.29
CA LEU A 159 -3.25 7.00 10.52
C LEU A 159 -2.64 7.95 11.57
N ALA A 160 -1.31 7.97 11.71
CA ALA A 160 -0.62 8.77 12.71
C ALA A 160 -0.50 10.26 12.34
N GLY A 161 -0.51 10.59 11.04
CA GLY A 161 -0.40 11.95 10.53
C GLY A 161 1.04 12.42 10.27
N ALA A 162 1.15 13.46 9.45
CA ALA A 162 2.44 13.96 8.94
C ALA A 162 3.34 14.55 10.03
N GLU A 163 2.77 15.21 11.04
CA GLU A 163 3.54 15.80 12.13
C GLU A 163 4.18 14.74 13.04
N ALA A 164 3.40 13.72 13.43
CA ALA A 164 3.92 12.59 14.19
C ALA A 164 5.04 11.87 13.45
N LYS A 165 4.88 11.67 12.12
CA LYS A 165 5.94 11.13 11.25
C LYS A 165 7.19 12.00 11.29
N ALA A 166 7.05 13.31 11.12
CA ALA A 166 8.18 14.22 11.09
C ALA A 166 8.95 14.23 12.42
N GLN A 167 8.26 14.21 13.56
CA GLN A 167 8.88 14.13 14.88
C GLN A 167 9.61 12.80 15.09
N TYR A 168 8.98 11.68 14.73
CA TYR A 168 9.60 10.37 14.77
C TYR A 168 10.88 10.29 13.92
N CYS A 169 10.82 10.80 12.68
CA CYS A 169 11.96 10.81 11.76
C CYS A 169 13.09 11.74 12.23
N LYS A 170 12.79 12.87 12.89
CA LYS A 170 13.83 13.77 13.39
C LYS A 170 14.52 13.25 14.66
N GLY A 171 13.82 12.49 15.48
CA GLY A 171 14.34 11.96 16.75
C GLY A 171 14.62 10.47 16.69
N GLN A 172 13.59 9.68 16.99
CA GLN A 172 13.72 8.25 17.32
C GLN A 172 14.30 7.42 16.17
N ALA A 173 13.83 7.63 14.93
CA ALA A 173 14.26 6.81 13.79
C ALA A 173 15.76 6.96 13.50
N LEU A 174 16.26 8.20 13.52
CA LEU A 174 17.67 8.48 13.26
C LEU A 174 18.56 7.90 14.36
N GLN A 175 18.14 8.04 15.62
CA GLN A 175 18.84 7.45 16.76
C GLN A 175 18.92 5.91 16.65
N MET A 176 17.81 5.25 16.30
CA MET A 176 17.79 3.79 16.11
C MET A 176 18.76 3.35 15.00
N LEU A 177 18.78 4.07 13.88
CA LEU A 177 19.69 3.77 12.78
C LEU A 177 21.15 3.98 13.18
N GLU A 178 21.48 5.07 13.87
CA GLU A 178 22.85 5.34 14.34
C GLU A 178 23.33 4.31 15.37
N GLN A 179 22.45 3.81 16.24
CA GLN A 179 22.78 2.76 17.20
C GLN A 179 23.01 1.40 16.55
N GLY A 180 22.31 1.09 15.45
CA GLY A 180 22.49 -0.14 14.68
C GLY A 180 23.80 -0.20 13.89
N LEU A 181 24.56 0.89 13.83
CA LEU A 181 25.85 1.00 13.12
C LEU A 181 27.08 0.91 14.03
N LYS A 182 26.90 0.48 15.28
CA LYS A 182 27.98 0.34 16.27
C LYS A 182 28.60 -1.05 16.26
#